data_AF-A0A2H5EZP6-F1
#
_entry.id   AF-A0A2H5EZP6-F1
#
_cell.length_a   1.000
_cell.length_b   1.000
_cell.length_c   1.000
_cell.angle_alpha   90.00
_cell.angle_beta   90.00
_cell.angle_gamma   90.00
#
_symmetry.space_group_name_H-M   'P 1'
#
loop_
_entity.id
_entity.type
_entity.pdbx_description
1 polymer ?
#
loop_
_entity_poly.entity_id
_entity_poly.type
_entity_poly.pdbx_seq_one_letter_code
_entity_poly.pdbx_strand_id
1 'polypeptide(L)'
;MSRQVILRQIKRIRTLIMAGRAWDAQEDVEHLTDLIRNDPPVAEDRDLIEAKLAELRLLAEAALQGAKGAAEQIREILHAAQSLETYDNQGARRVTDTAAPQIRRY
;
A
#
# COMPACT_ATOMS: atom_id res chain seq x y z
N MET A 1 24.53 -16.72 12.43
CA MET A 1 24.40 -15.40 11.77
C MET A 1 23.00 -15.16 11.16
N SER A 2 22.16 -16.19 10.99
CA SER A 2 20.82 -16.14 10.38
C SER A 2 19.88 -15.01 10.86
N ARG A 3 19.72 -14.82 12.18
CA ARG A 3 18.72 -13.89 12.76
C ARG A 3 18.81 -12.46 12.24
N GLN A 4 20.00 -11.85 12.32
CA GLN A 4 20.15 -10.42 11.97
C GLN A 4 19.93 -10.17 10.47
N VAL A 5 20.28 -11.15 9.63
CA VAL A 5 20.09 -11.06 8.18
C VAL A 5 18.59 -11.13 7.86
N ILE A 6 17.86 -12.09 8.43
CA ILE A 6 16.41 -12.23 8.27
C ILE A 6 15.68 -10.95 8.72
N LEU A 7 15.99 -10.44 9.92
CA LEU A 7 15.34 -9.23 10.44
C LEU A 7 15.65 -7.98 9.60
N ARG A 8 16.87 -7.87 9.07
CA ARG A 8 17.24 -6.78 8.16
C ARG A 8 16.44 -6.86 6.86
N GLN A 9 16.28 -8.07 6.29
CA GLN A 9 15.51 -8.28 5.07
C GLN A 9 14.03 -7.95 5.30
N ILE A 10 13.43 -8.38 6.41
CA ILE A 10 12.05 -8.01 6.78
C ILE A 10 11.89 -6.47 6.87
N LYS A 11 12.85 -5.78 7.51
CA LYS A 11 12.82 -4.31 7.60
C LYS A 11 12.91 -3.64 6.23
N ARG A 12 13.70 -4.21 5.31
CA ARG A 12 13.82 -3.73 3.93
C ARG A 12 12.50 -3.88 3.17
N ILE A 13 11.87 -5.06 3.22
CA ILE A 13 10.56 -5.30 2.58
C ILE A 13 9.52 -4.33 3.12
N ARG A 14 9.46 -4.14 4.45
CA ARG A 14 8.55 -3.16 5.08
C ARG A 14 8.69 -1.77 4.48
N THR A 15 9.94 -1.32 4.27
CA THR A 15 10.22 0.01 3.71
C THR A 15 9.73 0.13 2.27
N LEU A 16 9.88 -0.92 1.46
CA LEU A 16 9.40 -0.95 0.07
C LEU A 16 7.87 -0.93 -0.02
N ILE A 17 7.18 -1.68 0.84
CA ILE A 17 5.71 -1.66 0.92
C ILE A 17 5.22 -0.25 1.28
N MET A 18 5.81 0.38 2.29
CA MET A 18 5.46 1.75 2.69
C MET A 18 5.73 2.78 1.58
N ALA A 19 6.73 2.54 0.74
CA ALA A 19 7.05 3.38 -0.40
C ALA A 19 6.19 3.09 -1.65
N GLY A 20 5.27 2.12 -1.61
CA GLY A 20 4.46 1.71 -2.76
C GLY A 20 5.25 0.97 -3.85
N ARG A 21 6.48 0.52 -3.56
CA ARG A 21 7.35 -0.20 -4.50
C ARG A 21 7.04 -1.69 -4.50
N ALA A 22 5.87 -2.04 -5.03
CA ALA A 22 5.32 -3.40 -4.95
C ALA A 22 6.19 -4.47 -5.63
N TRP A 23 6.74 -4.18 -6.81
CA TRP A 23 7.62 -5.11 -7.55
C TRP A 23 8.91 -5.41 -6.81
N ASP A 24 9.60 -4.37 -6.34
CA ASP A 24 10.83 -4.53 -5.56
C ASP A 24 10.56 -5.25 -4.23
N ALA A 25 9.41 -4.98 -3.59
CA ALA A 25 9.02 -5.67 -2.37
C ALA A 25 8.79 -7.17 -2.61
N GLN A 26 8.22 -7.54 -3.76
CA GLN A 26 8.02 -8.95 -4.13
C GLN A 26 9.35 -9.68 -4.32
N GLU A 27 10.29 -9.08 -5.05
CA GLU A 27 11.64 -9.65 -5.23
C GLU A 27 12.34 -9.87 -3.88
N ASP A 28 12.25 -8.90 -2.97
CA ASP A 28 12.84 -9.02 -1.64
C ASP A 28 12.16 -10.09 -0.76
N VAL A 29 10.87 -10.40 -0.98
CA VAL A 29 10.14 -11.50 -0.32
C VAL A 29 10.61 -12.86 -0.85
N GLU A 30 10.83 -12.99 -2.15
CA GLU A 30 11.38 -14.20 -2.76
C GLU A 30 12.77 -14.47 -2.19
N HIS A 31 13.63 -13.44 -2.15
CA HIS A 31 14.96 -13.55 -1.54
C HIS A 31 14.90 -13.92 -0.04
N LEU A 32 13.95 -13.37 0.73
CA LEU A 32 13.73 -13.75 2.12
C LEU A 32 13.33 -15.23 2.25
N THR A 33 12.51 -15.73 1.33
CA THR A 33 12.07 -17.13 1.31
C THR A 33 13.25 -18.06 1.05
N ASP A 34 14.12 -17.71 0.12
CA ASP A 34 15.35 -18.46 -0.16
C ASP A 34 16.33 -18.41 1.02
N LEU A 35 16.48 -17.26 1.68
CA LEU A 35 17.29 -17.13 2.89
C LEU A 35 16.82 -18.06 4.01
N ILE A 36 15.50 -18.09 4.29
CA ILE A 36 14.93 -18.96 5.33
C ILE A 36 15.04 -20.43 4.94
N ARG A 37 14.90 -20.76 3.65
CA ARG A 37 15.04 -22.14 3.17
C ARG A 37 16.46 -22.65 3.32
N ASN A 38 17.45 -21.81 2.99
CA ASN A 38 18.86 -22.18 3.00
C ASN A 38 19.48 -22.13 4.40
N ASP A 39 19.05 -21.21 5.27
CA ASP A 39 19.53 -21.06 6.65
C ASP A 39 18.34 -20.85 7.61
N PRO A 40 17.61 -21.94 7.95
CA PRO A 40 16.42 -21.86 8.77
C PRO A 40 16.70 -21.25 10.15
N PRO A 41 15.78 -20.42 10.69
CA PRO A 41 15.97 -19.85 12.01
C PRO A 41 15.95 -20.91 13.10
N VAL A 42 16.84 -20.73 14.08
CA VAL A 42 16.88 -21.53 15.31
C VAL A 42 15.58 -21.35 16.11
N ALA A 43 15.21 -22.38 16.89
CA ALA A 43 13.92 -22.42 17.59
C ALA A 43 13.65 -21.18 18.45
N GLU A 44 14.68 -20.64 19.13
CA GLU A 44 14.58 -19.46 19.99
C GLU A 44 14.19 -18.17 19.24
N ASP A 45 14.50 -18.08 17.95
CA ASP A 45 14.23 -16.89 17.14
C ASP A 45 12.92 -16.99 16.34
N ARG A 46 12.28 -18.17 16.31
CA ARG A 46 11.09 -18.43 15.48
C ARG A 46 9.92 -17.55 15.85
N ASP A 47 9.56 -17.49 17.12
CA ASP A 47 8.41 -16.70 17.60
C ASP A 47 8.55 -15.22 17.22
N LEU A 48 9.76 -14.68 17.34
CA LEU A 48 10.06 -13.31 16.95
C LEU A 48 9.91 -13.10 15.43
N ILE A 49 10.46 -14.02 14.63
CA ILE A 49 10.41 -13.92 13.17
C ILE A 49 8.97 -14.07 12.68
N GLU A 50 8.20 -15.01 13.24
CA GLU A 50 6.79 -15.21 12.94
C GLU A 50 5.97 -13.96 13.26
N ALA A 51 6.18 -13.35 14.43
CA ALA A 51 5.53 -12.09 14.78
C ALA A 51 5.84 -10.97 13.76
N LYS A 52 7.09 -10.89 13.29
CA LYS A 52 7.50 -9.88 12.30
C LYS A 52 6.95 -10.15 10.91
N LEU A 53 6.81 -11.41 10.50
CA LEU A 53 6.15 -11.78 9.26
C LEU A 53 4.64 -11.50 9.32
N ALA A 54 4.00 -11.72 10.47
CA ALA A 54 2.60 -11.36 10.69
C ALA A 54 2.37 -9.84 10.58
N GLU A 55 3.23 -9.03 11.21
CA GLU A 55 3.21 -7.57 11.06
C GLU A 55 3.36 -7.14 9.58
N LEU A 56 4.27 -7.78 8.85
CA LEU A 56 4.53 -7.48 7.44
C LEU A 56 3.32 -7.82 6.56
N ARG A 57 2.67 -8.95 6.82
CA ARG A 57 1.44 -9.36 6.13
C ARG A 57 0.32 -8.35 6.33
N LEU A 58 0.06 -7.94 7.58
CA LEU A 58 -0.97 -6.94 7.87
C LEU A 58 -0.69 -5.63 7.14
N LEU A 59 0.57 -5.20 7.08
CA LEU A 59 0.97 -4.00 6.34
C LEU A 59 0.70 -4.13 4.83
N ALA A 60 1.04 -5.28 4.23
CA ALA A 60 0.80 -5.55 2.82
C ALA A 60 -0.70 -5.54 2.48
N GLU A 61 -1.53 -6.15 3.34
CA GLU A 61 -2.99 -6.17 3.20
C GLU A 61 -3.58 -4.74 3.30
N ALA A 62 -3.12 -3.93 4.25
CA ALA A 62 -3.52 -2.53 4.37
C ALA A 62 -3.11 -1.69 3.15
N ALA A 63 -1.89 -1.89 2.63
CA ALA A 63 -1.41 -1.21 1.43
C ALA A 63 -2.27 -1.56 0.20
N LEU A 64 -2.65 -2.83 0.04
CA LEU A 64 -3.55 -3.27 -1.02
C LEU A 64 -4.93 -2.61 -0.93
N GLN A 65 -5.51 -2.55 0.27
CA GLN A 65 -6.79 -1.87 0.51
C GLN A 65 -6.71 -0.38 0.17
N GLY A 66 -5.66 0.30 0.61
CA GLY A 66 -5.42 1.71 0.28
C GLY A 66 -5.28 1.95 -1.23
N ALA A 67 -4.53 1.10 -1.94
CA ALA A 67 -4.37 1.19 -3.38
C ALA A 67 -5.70 0.99 -4.14
N LYS A 68 -6.54 0.04 -3.70
CA LYS A 68 -7.88 -0.16 -4.28
C LYS A 68 -8.77 1.06 -4.08
N GLY A 69 -8.81 1.62 -2.86
CA GLY A 69 -9.58 2.82 -2.55
C GLY A 69 -9.12 4.04 -3.37
N ALA A 70 -7.82 4.23 -3.55
CA ALA A 70 -7.29 5.29 -4.41
C ALA A 70 -7.72 5.11 -5.88
N ALA A 71 -7.71 3.88 -6.39
CA ALA A 71 -8.18 3.59 -7.75
C ALA A 71 -9.70 3.80 -7.91
N GLU A 72 -10.49 3.60 -6.85
CA GLU A 72 -11.91 3.94 -6.82
C GLU A 72 -12.13 5.46 -6.88
N GLN A 73 -11.42 6.21 -6.05
CA GLN A 73 -11.49 7.69 -6.04
C GLN A 73 -11.10 8.29 -7.40
N ILE A 74 -10.07 7.76 -8.06
CA ILE A 74 -9.69 8.21 -9.41
C ILE A 74 -10.83 7.94 -10.41
N ARG A 75 -11.48 6.78 -10.34
CA ARG A 75 -12.63 6.47 -11.20
C ARG A 75 -13.79 7.43 -10.95
N GLU A 76 -14.09 7.75 -9.70
CA GLU A 76 -15.13 8.72 -9.35
C GLU A 76 -14.81 10.12 -9.89
N ILE A 77 -13.55 10.56 -9.79
CA ILE A 77 -13.10 11.84 -10.37
C ILE A 77 -13.28 11.86 -11.88
N LEU A 78 -12.91 10.77 -12.58
CA LEU A 78 -13.09 10.67 -14.03
C LEU A 78 -14.56 10.71 -14.44
N HIS A 79 -15.43 10.01 -13.72
CA HIS A 79 -16.87 10.06 -13.97
C HIS A 79 -17.46 11.46 -13.71
N ALA A 80 -17.02 12.13 -12.63
CA ALA A 80 -17.44 13.51 -12.35
C ALA A 80 -16.99 14.48 -13.45
N ALA A 81 -15.74 14.38 -13.92
CA ALA A 81 -15.22 15.20 -15.02
C ALA A 81 -16.03 15.00 -16.31
N GLN A 82 -16.34 13.75 -16.69
CA GLN A 82 -17.16 13.45 -17.87
C GLN A 82 -18.60 14.02 -17.75
N SER A 83 -19.18 13.97 -16.54
CA SER A 83 -20.49 14.58 -16.30
C SER A 83 -20.43 16.11 -16.46
N LEU A 84 -19.38 16.76 -15.94
CA LEU A 84 -19.17 18.20 -16.09
C LEU A 84 -19.01 18.61 -17.57
N GLU A 85 -18.25 17.84 -18.37
CA GLU A 85 -18.14 18.07 -19.83
C GLU A 85 -19.48 17.88 -20.56
N THR A 86 -20.31 16.93 -20.11
CA THR A 86 -21.66 16.73 -20.66
C THR A 86 -22.58 17.91 -20.31
N TYR A 87 -22.43 18.50 -19.13
CA TYR A 87 -23.16 19.71 -18.73
C TYR A 87 -22.67 20.96 -19.49
N ASP A 88 -21.38 21.06 -19.84
CA ASP A 88 -20.82 22.21 -20.56
C ASP A 88 -21.29 22.26 -22.04
N ASN A 89 -21.53 21.11 -22.65
CA ASN A 89 -22.04 21.00 -24.03
C ASN A 89 -23.53 21.39 -24.20
N GLN A 90 -24.29 21.61 -23.12
CA GLN A 90 -25.70 22.07 -23.18
C GLN A 90 -25.88 23.58 -22.98
N GLY A 91 -24.80 24.38 -23.02
CA GLY A 91 -24.89 25.81 -23.34
C GLY A 91 -25.47 26.71 -22.24
N ALA A 92 -25.25 26.42 -20.96
CA ALA A 92 -25.54 27.36 -19.89
C ALA A 92 -24.41 27.43 -18.87
N ARG A 93 -23.54 28.43 -19.05
CA ARG A 93 -22.48 28.81 -18.12
C ARG A 93 -23.10 29.24 -16.78
N ARG A 94 -23.05 28.38 -15.77
CA ARG A 94 -23.24 28.78 -14.37
C ARG A 94 -21.93 28.61 -13.62
N VAL A 95 -21.25 29.72 -13.42
CA VAL A 95 -20.27 29.88 -12.35
C VAL A 95 -21.01 29.55 -11.06
N THR A 96 -20.70 28.40 -10.46
CA THR A 96 -21.15 28.09 -9.11
C THR A 96 -19.89 27.86 -8.31
N ASP A 97 -19.64 28.78 -7.39
CA ASP A 97 -18.52 28.79 -6.48
C ASP A 97 -18.64 27.56 -5.56
N THR A 98 -17.91 26.49 -5.88
CA THR A 98 -17.91 25.28 -5.06
C THR A 98 -17.02 25.52 -3.84
N ALA A 99 -17.53 26.24 -2.85
CA ALA A 99 -16.97 26.23 -1.50
C ALA A 99 -17.07 24.78 -0.97
N ALA A 100 -15.98 24.03 -1.08
CA ALA A 100 -15.87 22.70 -0.52
C ALA A 100 -16.04 22.78 1.01
N PRO A 101 -16.98 22.04 1.63
CA PRO A 101 -17.01 21.96 3.08
C PRO A 101 -15.78 21.19 3.57
N GLN A 102 -14.91 21.90 4.29
CA GLN A 102 -13.78 21.36 5.01
C GLN A 102 -14.27 20.33 6.03
N ILE A 103 -14.01 19.04 5.80
CA ILE A 103 -14.29 18.00 6.79
C ILE A 103 -13.29 18.17 7.94
N ARG A 104 -13.66 18.92 8.98
CA ARG A 104 -12.97 18.92 10.28
C ARG A 104 -13.27 17.60 10.99
N ARG A 105 -12.22 16.83 11.30
CA ARG A 105 -12.28 15.76 12.31
C ARG A 105 -11.76 16.34 13.63
N TYR A 106 -12.56 16.23 14.68
CA TYR A 106 -12.16 16.40 16.08
C TYR A 106 -11.65 15.06 16.62
#